data_AF-A0A529FFA0-F1
#
_entry.id   AF-A0A529FFA0-F1
#
_cell.length_a   1.000
_cell.length_b   1.000
_cell.length_c   1.000
_cell.angle_alpha   90.00
_cell.angle_beta   90.00
_cell.angle_gamma   90.00
#
_symmetry.space_group_name_H-M   'P 1'
#
loop_
_entity.id
_entity.type
_entity.pdbx_description
1 polymer ?
#
loop_
_entity_poly.entity_id
_entity_poly.type
_entity_poly.pdbx_seq_one_letter_code
_entity_poly.pdbx_strand_id
1 'polypeptide(L)'
;YMTREAKTSFKGFYRTGAKQDTAFLRTFIQFDGEGEAANARQRVIGGHAAQVLRGMCLRKNPNSSYADHEGMVPFGKLVDYAGGRSNGCTSWSAADATQLIAMVKGNPTTLYIYPESRDIAAAASGHSASSSYW
;
A
#
# COMPACT_ATOMS: atom_id res chain seq x y z
N TYR A 1 8.66 -3.23 15.52
CA TYR A 1 9.23 -2.81 14.22
C TYR A 1 9.77 -1.40 14.36
N MET A 2 10.75 -1.01 13.54
CA MET A 2 11.23 0.37 13.40
C MET A 2 10.87 0.88 12.00
N THR A 3 10.27 2.06 11.88
CA THR A 3 10.05 2.66 10.56
C THR A 3 11.35 3.12 9.93
N ARG A 4 11.47 2.95 8.61
CA ARG A 4 12.63 3.37 7.83
C ARG A 4 12.22 4.23 6.64
N GLU A 5 12.55 3.80 5.42
CA GLU A 5 12.37 4.58 4.22
C GLU A 5 10.89 4.68 3.86
N ALA A 6 10.45 5.90 3.55
CA ALA A 6 9.18 6.16 2.91
C ALA A 6 9.40 6.33 1.40
N LYS A 7 9.00 5.34 0.61
CA LYS A 7 9.14 5.36 -0.85
C LYS A 7 7.80 5.70 -1.51
N THR A 8 7.73 6.86 -2.15
CA THR A 8 6.59 7.24 -3.00
C THR A 8 6.81 6.70 -4.40
N SER A 9 5.79 6.03 -4.94
CA SER A 9 5.82 5.51 -6.30
C SER A 9 4.52 5.81 -7.02
N PHE A 10 4.64 6.14 -8.31
CA PHE A 10 3.51 6.24 -9.21
C PHE A 10 2.91 4.86 -9.47
N LYS A 11 1.58 4.78 -9.45
CA LYS A 11 0.83 3.54 -9.65
C LYS A 11 -0.07 3.55 -10.88
N GLY A 12 -0.26 4.72 -11.49
CA GLY A 12 -1.16 4.93 -12.61
C GLY A 12 -2.02 6.17 -12.41
N PHE A 13 -2.89 6.42 -13.38
CA PHE A 13 -3.89 7.47 -13.32
C PHE A 13 -5.27 6.90 -12.98
N TYR A 14 -6.11 7.74 -12.39
CA TYR A 14 -7.53 7.46 -12.21
C TYR A 14 -8.35 8.72 -12.50
N ARG A 15 -9.63 8.53 -12.81
CA ARG A 15 -10.56 9.61 -13.09
C ARG A 15 -11.25 10.08 -11.80
N THR A 16 -11.25 11.37 -11.54
CA THR A 16 -12.06 11.98 -10.46
C THR A 16 -13.43 12.41 -10.99
N GLY A 17 -14.36 12.72 -10.08
CA GLY A 17 -15.71 13.17 -10.43
C GLY A 17 -15.74 14.42 -11.33
N ALA A 18 -14.70 15.26 -11.29
CA ALA A 18 -14.54 16.44 -12.14
C ALA A 18 -14.10 16.14 -13.58
N LYS A 19 -14.17 14.86 -14.01
CA LYS A 19 -13.62 14.35 -15.27
C LYS A 19 -12.12 14.58 -15.46
N GLN A 20 -11.38 14.91 -14.41
CA GLN A 20 -9.94 15.11 -14.44
C GLN A 20 -9.19 13.81 -14.14
N ASP A 21 -8.08 13.59 -14.82
CA ASP A 21 -7.18 12.48 -14.50
C ASP A 21 -6.19 12.92 -13.43
N THR A 22 -6.05 12.09 -12.39
CA THR A 22 -5.14 12.34 -11.28
C THR A 22 -4.14 11.20 -11.17
N ALA A 23 -2.86 11.55 -10.97
CA ALA A 23 -1.82 10.57 -10.73
C ALA A 23 -2.01 9.96 -9.33
N PHE A 24 -2.12 8.64 -9.27
CA PHE A 24 -2.10 7.92 -8.00
C PHE A 24 -0.65 7.70 -7.58
N LEU A 25 -0.19 8.55 -6.66
CA LEU A 25 1.08 8.40 -5.96
C LEU A 25 0.82 7.70 -4.64
N ARG A 26 1.52 6.60 -4.41
CA ARG A 26 1.39 5.82 -3.18
C ARG A 26 2.72 5.70 -2.48
N THR A 27 2.75 6.16 -1.23
CA THR A 27 3.90 6.01 -0.35
C THR A 27 3.80 4.70 0.40
N PHE A 28 4.93 4.00 0.46
CA PHE A 28 5.14 2.81 1.26
C PHE A 28 6.21 3.08 2.30
N ILE A 29 5.89 2.88 3.58
CA ILE A 29 6.84 2.97 4.69
C ILE A 29 7.40 1.58 4.93
N GLN A 30 8.70 1.39 4.74
CA GLN A 30 9.36 0.13 5.07
C GLN A 30 9.56 -0.01 6.57
N PHE A 31 9.45 -1.25 7.05
CA PHE A 31 9.71 -1.60 8.43
C PHE A 31 10.97 -2.47 8.54
N ASP A 32 11.84 -2.11 9.47
CA ASP A 32 12.83 -3.03 10.00
C ASP A 32 12.20 -3.78 11.18
N GLY A 33 12.43 -5.09 11.23
CA GLY A 33 11.93 -5.93 12.29
C GLY A 33 13.02 -6.26 13.30
N GLU A 34 12.59 -6.62 14.51
CA GLU A 34 13.45 -7.05 15.60
C GLU A 34 12.88 -8.34 16.19
N GLY A 35 13.75 -9.16 16.82
CA GLY A 35 13.35 -10.44 17.39
C GLY A 35 12.73 -11.37 16.33
N GLU A 36 11.54 -11.91 16.63
CA GLU A 36 10.79 -12.80 15.72
C GLU A 36 10.40 -12.13 14.39
N ALA A 37 10.35 -10.80 14.35
CA ALA A 37 10.02 -10.04 13.15
C ALA A 37 11.24 -9.67 12.31
N ALA A 38 12.47 -10.09 12.66
CA ALA A 38 13.72 -9.64 12.02
C ALA A 38 13.76 -9.79 10.49
N ASN A 39 13.00 -10.72 9.90
CA ASN A 39 12.90 -10.90 8.46
C ASN A 39 12.01 -9.87 7.74
N ALA A 40 11.40 -8.91 8.45
CA ALA A 40 10.49 -7.91 7.89
C ALA A 40 11.06 -7.18 6.67
N ARG A 41 12.33 -6.78 6.75
CA ARG A 41 13.04 -6.06 5.69
C ARG A 41 13.16 -6.90 4.41
N GLN A 42 13.58 -8.15 4.56
CA GLN A 42 13.73 -9.10 3.46
C GLN A 42 12.40 -9.43 2.80
N ARG A 43 11.33 -9.49 3.60
CA ARG A 43 9.96 -9.76 3.15
C ARG A 43 9.22 -8.53 2.63
N VAL A 44 9.87 -7.36 2.60
CA VAL A 44 9.29 -6.08 2.16
C VAL A 44 8.00 -5.77 2.95
N ILE A 45 8.05 -5.99 4.27
CA ILE A 45 6.97 -5.65 5.18
C ILE A 45 7.01 -4.15 5.48
N GLY A 46 5.85 -3.54 5.53
CA GLY A 46 5.72 -2.10 5.69
C GLY A 46 4.27 -1.68 5.82
N GLY A 47 4.02 -0.38 5.66
CA GLY A 47 2.69 0.20 5.75
C GLY A 47 2.37 1.17 4.62
N HIS A 48 1.09 1.24 4.26
CA HIS A 48 0.61 2.10 3.17
C HIS A 48 -0.91 2.36 3.24
N ALA A 49 -1.36 3.37 2.50
CA ALA A 49 -2.79 3.58 2.23
C ALA A 49 -3.39 2.35 1.52
N ALA A 50 -4.54 1.89 2.02
CA ALA A 50 -5.32 0.77 1.49
C ALA A 50 -6.08 1.17 0.22
N GLN A 51 -5.36 1.67 -0.77
CA GLN A 51 -5.90 2.06 -2.07
C GLN A 51 -5.12 1.39 -3.20
N VAL A 52 -5.85 0.98 -4.23
CA VAL A 52 -5.29 0.30 -5.40
C VAL A 52 -6.05 0.71 -6.66
N LEU A 53 -5.37 0.68 -7.81
CA LEU A 53 -6.05 0.76 -9.10
C LEU A 53 -6.56 -0.63 -9.50
N ARG A 54 -7.86 -0.74 -9.75
CA ARG A 54 -8.51 -1.96 -10.28
C ARG A 54 -8.84 -1.77 -11.76
N GLY A 55 -8.89 -2.90 -12.48
CA GLY A 55 -9.22 -2.92 -13.91
C GLY A 55 -8.25 -2.08 -14.74
N MET A 56 -6.95 -2.23 -14.47
CA MET A 56 -5.93 -1.41 -15.09
C MET A 56 -5.79 -1.74 -16.58
N CYS A 57 -5.70 -0.71 -17.41
CA CYS A 57 -5.30 -0.80 -18.81
C CYS A 57 -4.21 0.23 -19.09
N LEU A 58 -3.42 0.01 -20.15
CA LEU A 58 -2.49 1.01 -20.65
C LEU A 58 -3.21 2.01 -21.54
N ARG A 59 -2.88 3.29 -21.39
CA ARG A 59 -3.41 4.39 -22.19
C ARG A 59 -2.29 5.24 -22.75
N LYS A 60 -2.38 5.62 -24.01
CA LYS A 60 -1.41 6.50 -24.65
C LYS A 60 -1.50 7.92 -24.06
N ASN A 61 -0.40 8.39 -23.49
CA ASN A 61 -0.21 9.76 -23.01
C ASN A 61 1.28 10.14 -23.08
N PRO A 62 1.82 10.34 -24.30
CA PRO A 62 3.26 10.52 -24.52
C PRO A 62 3.83 11.78 -23.86
N ASN A 63 2.99 12.76 -23.54
CA ASN A 63 3.40 13.99 -22.89
C ASN A 63 3.50 13.86 -21.36
N SER A 64 3.15 12.70 -20.79
CA SER A 64 3.26 12.45 -19.35
C SER A 64 4.70 12.14 -18.96
N SER A 65 5.19 12.76 -17.88
CA SER A 65 6.46 12.39 -17.26
C SER A 65 6.47 10.98 -16.64
N TYR A 66 5.30 10.35 -16.52
CA TYR A 66 5.14 8.97 -16.05
C TYR A 66 4.94 7.96 -17.18
N ALA A 67 4.98 8.40 -18.44
CA ALA A 67 4.87 7.51 -19.57
C ALA A 67 6.09 6.60 -19.67
N ASP A 68 5.88 5.36 -20.09
CA ASP A 68 6.98 4.48 -20.48
C ASP A 68 7.59 4.91 -21.83
N HIS A 69 8.56 4.13 -22.30
CA HIS A 69 9.26 4.38 -23.56
C HIS A 69 8.34 4.40 -24.80
N GLU A 70 7.15 3.81 -24.73
CA GLU A 70 6.15 3.81 -25.81
C GLU A 70 5.13 4.95 -25.67
N GLY A 71 5.27 5.78 -24.63
CA GLY A 71 4.33 6.85 -24.33
C GLY A 71 3.06 6.36 -23.63
N MET A 72 3.09 5.20 -22.98
CA MET A 72 1.92 4.58 -22.34
C MET A 72 1.94 4.80 -20.83
N VAL A 73 0.77 5.01 -20.23
CA VAL A 73 0.58 5.14 -18.79
C VAL A 73 -0.48 4.15 -18.30
N PRO A 74 -0.29 3.53 -17.12
CA PRO A 74 -1.36 2.75 -16.49
C PRO A 74 -2.53 3.65 -16.10
N PHE A 75 -3.74 3.18 -16.34
CA PHE A 75 -4.97 3.87 -16.00
C PHE A 75 -6.00 2.88 -15.44
N GLY A 76 -6.72 3.25 -14.39
CA GLY A 76 -7.73 2.37 -13.80
C GLY A 76 -8.67 3.08 -12.84
N LYS A 77 -9.48 2.30 -12.13
CA LYS A 77 -10.39 2.80 -11.10
C LYS A 77 -9.70 2.74 -9.74
N LEU A 78 -9.60 3.86 -9.03
CA LEU A 78 -9.13 3.88 -7.66
C LEU A 78 -10.18 3.24 -6.74
N VAL A 79 -9.76 2.25 -5.95
CA VAL A 79 -10.60 1.50 -5.01
C VAL A 79 -9.95 1.50 -3.65
N ASP A 80 -10.73 1.79 -2.62
CA ASP A 80 -10.34 1.62 -1.22
C ASP A 80 -10.63 0.17 -0.77
N TYR A 81 -9.68 -0.42 -0.06
CA TYR A 81 -9.77 -1.77 0.47
C TYR A 81 -9.40 -1.85 1.96
N ALA A 82 -9.55 -0.79 2.75
CA ALA A 82 -9.13 -0.73 4.16
C ALA A 82 -9.66 -1.88 5.05
N GLY A 83 -10.72 -2.60 4.65
CA GLY A 83 -11.21 -3.82 5.33
C GLY A 83 -10.60 -5.15 4.85
N GLY A 84 -9.67 -5.13 3.89
CA GLY A 84 -9.08 -6.32 3.29
C GLY A 84 -7.79 -6.79 3.98
N ARG A 85 -7.49 -8.10 3.88
CA ARG A 85 -6.22 -8.67 4.36
C ARG A 85 -5.11 -8.37 3.35
N SER A 86 -3.92 -8.07 3.85
CA SER A 86 -2.70 -7.93 3.04
C SER A 86 -1.73 -9.08 3.35
N ASN A 87 -0.71 -9.28 2.52
CA ASN A 87 0.35 -10.28 2.74
C ASN A 87 1.40 -9.80 3.78
N GLY A 88 0.93 -9.31 4.93
CA GLY A 88 1.77 -8.92 6.07
C GLY A 88 2.07 -7.42 6.18
N CYS A 89 1.64 -6.58 5.25
CA CYS A 89 1.74 -5.11 5.38
C CYS A 89 0.59 -4.54 6.23
N THR A 90 0.85 -3.45 6.95
CA THR A 90 -0.22 -2.68 7.59
C THR A 90 -0.93 -1.83 6.54
N SER A 91 -2.23 -2.05 6.37
CA SER A 91 -3.06 -1.29 5.44
C SER A 91 -3.89 -0.29 6.23
N TRP A 92 -3.79 1.00 5.89
CA TRP A 92 -4.47 2.07 6.61
C TRP A 92 -5.49 2.77 5.72
N SER A 93 -6.46 3.47 6.31
CA SER A 93 -7.26 4.41 5.53
C SER A 93 -6.36 5.45 4.84
N ALA A 94 -6.83 6.08 3.77
CA ALA A 94 -6.06 7.11 3.07
C ALA A 94 -5.73 8.32 3.99
N ALA A 95 -6.66 8.67 4.88
CA ALA A 95 -6.48 9.74 5.86
C ALA A 95 -5.40 9.38 6.89
N ASP A 96 -5.49 8.20 7.50
CA ASP A 96 -4.50 7.74 8.49
C ASP A 96 -3.12 7.58 7.86
N ALA A 97 -3.04 7.04 6.64
CA ALA A 97 -1.79 6.92 5.92
C ALA A 97 -1.13 8.30 5.73
N THR A 98 -1.90 9.31 5.35
CA THR A 98 -1.38 10.68 5.16
C THR A 98 -0.78 11.23 6.46
N GLN A 99 -1.49 11.06 7.57
CA GLN A 99 -1.01 11.50 8.89
C GLN A 99 0.24 10.72 9.33
N LEU A 100 0.20 9.39 9.28
CA LEU A 100 1.30 8.52 9.69
C LEU A 100 2.56 8.77 8.85
N ILE A 101 2.43 8.91 7.53
CA ILE A 101 3.55 9.25 6.65
C ILE A 101 4.19 10.57 7.05
N ALA A 102 3.38 11.61 7.32
CA ALA A 102 3.90 12.90 7.74
C ALA A 102 4.64 12.80 9.09
N MET A 103 4.15 12.00 10.02
CA MET A 103 4.75 11.81 11.34
C MET A 103 6.12 11.11 11.28
N VAL A 104 6.27 10.08 10.44
CA VAL A 104 7.49 9.24 10.44
C VAL A 104 8.51 9.62 9.38
N LYS A 105 8.17 10.52 8.45
CA LYS A 105 9.06 10.91 7.35
C LYS A 105 10.33 11.57 7.90
N GLY A 106 11.48 10.94 7.68
CA GLY A 106 12.78 11.42 8.16
C GLY A 106 12.97 11.27 9.67
N ASN A 107 12.03 10.61 10.36
CA ASN A 107 12.09 10.39 11.80
C ASN A 107 11.77 8.91 12.11
N PRO A 108 12.80 8.04 12.16
CA PRO A 108 12.61 6.63 12.51
C PRO A 108 11.83 6.49 13.82
N THR A 109 10.73 5.77 13.77
CA THR A 109 9.75 5.66 14.85
C THR A 109 9.50 4.19 15.15
N THR A 110 9.52 3.83 16.42
CA THR A 110 9.19 2.47 16.85
C THR A 110 7.69 2.22 16.70
N LEU A 111 7.33 1.20 15.91
CA LEU A 111 5.96 0.73 15.72
C LEU A 111 5.75 -0.56 16.53
N TYR A 112 4.81 -0.50 17.46
CA TYR A 112 4.28 -1.65 18.18
C TYR A 112 2.95 -2.06 17.56
N ILE A 113 2.82 -3.34 17.21
CA ILE A 113 1.59 -3.92 16.67
C ILE A 113 1.06 -4.89 17.72
N TYR A 114 -0.09 -4.55 18.32
CA TYR A 114 -0.79 -5.39 19.27
C TYR A 114 -2.04 -5.95 18.59
N PRO A 115 -2.04 -7.21 18.13
CA PRO A 115 -3.28 -7.83 17.68
C PRO A 115 -4.19 -8.00 18.90
N GLU A 116 -5.49 -7.72 18.74
CA GLU A 116 -6.43 -8.07 19.80
C GLU A 116 -6.60 -9.59 19.85
N SER A 117 -6.87 -10.16 21.04
CA SER A 117 -6.99 -11.61 21.22
C SER A 117 -8.03 -12.26 20.30
N ARG A 118 -9.10 -11.52 19.95
CA ARG A 118 -10.11 -11.94 18.98
C ARG A 118 -9.56 -12.08 17.56
N ASP A 119 -8.62 -11.21 17.17
CA ASP A 119 -8.00 -11.22 15.84
C ASP A 119 -7.05 -12.40 15.70
N ILE A 120 -6.32 -12.74 16.77
CA ILE A 120 -5.47 -13.94 16.84
C ILE A 120 -6.32 -15.20 16.69
N ALA A 121 -7.43 -15.29 17.43
CA ALA A 121 -8.34 -16.43 17.37
C ALA A 121 -8.98 -16.59 15.97
N ALA A 122 -9.42 -15.49 15.35
CA ALA A 122 -10.00 -15.49 14.02
C ALA A 122 -8.99 -15.86 12.91
N ALA A 123 -7.71 -15.53 13.09
CA ALA A 123 -6.64 -15.98 12.19
C ALA A 123 -6.37 -17.48 12.34
N ALA A 124 -6.39 -18.01 13.57
CA ALA A 124 -6.20 -19.43 13.84
C ALA A 124 -7.34 -20.30 13.24
N SER A 125 -8.59 -19.84 13.35
CA SER A 125 -9.77 -20.54 12.82
C SER A 125 -9.95 -20.43 11.30
N GLY A 126 -9.19 -19.55 10.62
CA GLY A 126 -9.33 -19.25 9.20
C GLY A 126 -8.63 -20.21 8.23
N HIS A 127 -8.08 -21.33 8.72
CA HIS A 127 -7.48 -22.38 7.87
C HIS A 127 -8.56 -23.22 7.16
N SER A 128 -9.35 -22.63 6.26
CA SER A 128 -10.12 -23.32 5.21
C SER A 128 -10.85 -22.31 4.32
N ALA A 129 -10.12 -21.52 3.55
CA ALA A 129 -10.65 -20.96 2.30
C ALA A 129 -9.47 -20.62 1.39
N SER A 130 -9.10 -21.58 0.56
CA SER A 130 -8.35 -21.33 -0.67
C SER A 130 -9.00 -20.18 -1.44
N SER A 131 -8.31 -19.05 -1.58
CA SER A 131 -8.63 -18.09 -2.63
C SER A 131 -7.34 -17.52 -3.19
N SER A 132 -6.75 -18.33 -4.07
CA SER A 132 -5.93 -17.89 -5.19
C SER A 132 -6.58 -16.72 -5.91
N TYR A 133 -5.92 -15.57 -6.00
CA TYR A 133 -5.99 -14.67 -7.15
C TYR A 133 -4.65 -13.93 -7.27
N TRP A 134 -3.85 -14.37 -8.25
CA TRP A 134 -2.80 -13.57 -8.88
C TRP A 134 -3.42 -12.53 -9.79
#